data_AF-A0A2J7Q5Q2-F1
#
_entry.id   AF-A0A2J7Q5Q2-F1
#
_cell.length_a   1.000
_cell.length_b   1.000
_cell.length_c   1.000
_cell.angle_alpha   90.00
_cell.angle_beta   90.00
_cell.angle_gamma   90.00
#
_symmetry.space_group_name_H-M   'P 1'
#
loop_
_entity.id
_entity.type
_entity.pdbx_description
1 polymer ?
#
loop_
_entity_poly.entity_id
_entity_poly.type
_entity_poly.pdbx_seq_one_letter_code
_entity_poly.pdbx_strand_id
1 'polypeptide(L)'
;RRVLPTVEPGYMRPLLPDEAPENPDKWQDVMADIEKIIMPGVTHWHSPRFHAYFPTANSYPAIVADMLSGAIACIGFTWIASPACTELEVVMLDWLGKMLELPKEFLASSGGKGGGVIQ
;
A
#
# COMPACT_ATOMS: atom_id res chain seq x y z
N ARG A 1 14.48 -5.53 15.14
CA ARG A 1 14.72 -6.83 14.45
C ARG A 1 15.96 -6.73 13.57
N ARG A 2 16.53 -7.86 13.13
CA ARG A 2 17.58 -7.90 12.10
C ARG A 2 17.02 -7.30 10.80
N VAL A 3 17.86 -6.75 9.92
CA VAL A 3 17.40 -6.16 8.65
C VAL A 3 16.96 -7.25 7.67
N LEU A 4 17.84 -8.22 7.41
CA LEU A 4 17.54 -9.39 6.59
C LEU A 4 17.14 -10.58 7.48
N PRO A 5 16.19 -11.42 7.06
CA PRO A 5 15.86 -12.64 7.78
C PRO A 5 16.97 -13.70 7.60
N THR A 6 16.96 -14.74 8.43
CA THR A 6 17.84 -15.93 8.28
C THR A 6 17.00 -17.19 8.16
N VAL A 7 16.17 -17.21 7.13
CA VAL A 7 15.29 -18.31 6.78
C VAL A 7 15.66 -18.85 5.40
N GLU A 8 15.33 -20.11 5.15
CA GLU A 8 15.58 -20.78 3.87
C GLU A 8 14.28 -20.89 3.05
N PRO A 9 14.36 -21.03 1.72
CA PRO A 9 13.17 -21.29 0.89
C PRO A 9 12.35 -22.46 1.42
N GLY A 10 11.04 -22.24 1.58
CA GLY A 10 10.10 -23.26 2.08
C GLY A 10 9.92 -23.30 3.60
N TYR A 11 10.65 -22.47 4.40
CA TYR A 11 10.57 -22.50 5.87
C TYR A 11 9.16 -22.29 6.46
N MET A 12 8.27 -21.60 5.73
CA MET A 12 6.96 -21.21 6.24
C MET A 12 5.93 -22.34 6.19
N ARG A 13 6.02 -23.24 5.19
CA ARG A 13 5.02 -24.29 4.97
C ARG A 13 4.85 -25.22 6.19
N PRO A 14 5.93 -25.71 6.84
CA PRO A 14 5.80 -26.53 8.05
C PRO A 14 5.23 -25.80 9.27
N LEU A 15 5.08 -24.47 9.23
CA LEU A 15 4.57 -23.66 10.33
C LEU A 15 3.07 -23.36 10.21
N LEU A 16 2.47 -23.66 9.06
CA LEU A 16 1.06 -23.43 8.74
C LEU A 16 0.32 -24.77 8.60
N PRO A 17 -1.01 -24.79 8.81
CA PRO A 17 -1.81 -25.96 8.50
C PRO A 17 -1.79 -26.26 6.99
N ASP A 18 -2.00 -27.53 6.65
CA ASP A 18 -2.02 -27.98 5.25
C ASP A 18 -3.28 -27.53 4.49
N GLU A 19 -4.33 -27.17 5.21
CA GLU A 19 -5.63 -26.74 4.66
C GLU A 19 -6.13 -25.46 5.36
N ALA A 20 -7.01 -24.72 4.67
CA ALA A 20 -7.62 -23.52 5.24
C ALA A 20 -8.58 -23.89 6.41
N PRO A 21 -8.65 -23.07 7.46
CA PRO A 21 -9.50 -23.37 8.61
C PRO A 21 -10.99 -23.33 8.21
N GLU A 22 -11.75 -24.35 8.59
CA GLU A 22 -13.21 -24.40 8.38
C GLU A 22 -13.98 -23.52 9.37
N ASN A 23 -13.37 -23.20 10.50
CA ASN A 23 -13.96 -22.40 11.58
C ASN A 23 -13.18 -21.11 11.77
N PRO A 24 -13.83 -20.01 12.19
CA PRO A 24 -13.17 -18.73 12.39
C PRO A 24 -12.23 -18.75 13.60
N ASP A 25 -11.05 -18.16 13.45
CA ASP A 25 -10.11 -17.90 14.54
C ASP A 25 -10.42 -16.59 15.27
N LYS A 26 -9.91 -16.48 16.50
CA LYS A 26 -9.93 -15.19 17.21
C LYS A 26 -8.89 -14.26 16.61
N TRP A 27 -9.21 -12.98 16.54
CA TRP A 27 -8.29 -11.96 16.05
C TRP A 27 -6.93 -11.97 16.77
N GLN A 28 -6.92 -12.21 18.08
CA GLN A 28 -5.70 -12.27 18.88
C GLN A 28 -4.78 -13.43 18.46
N ASP A 29 -5.37 -14.56 18.06
CA ASP A 29 -4.61 -15.74 17.63
C ASP A 29 -3.97 -15.47 16.26
N VAL A 30 -4.71 -14.85 15.34
CA VAL A 30 -4.18 -14.39 14.03
C VAL A 30 -3.01 -13.41 14.21
N MET A 31 -3.14 -12.43 15.12
CA MET A 31 -2.07 -11.49 15.39
C MET A 31 -0.84 -12.14 16.03
N ALA A 32 -1.03 -13.15 16.89
CA ALA A 32 0.06 -13.93 17.45
C ALA A 32 0.80 -14.73 16.36
N ASP A 33 0.08 -15.28 15.38
CA ASP A 33 0.66 -15.99 14.25
C ASP A 33 1.42 -15.06 13.29
N ILE A 34 0.96 -13.84 13.06
CA ILE A 34 1.75 -12.83 12.32
C ILE A 34 3.11 -12.63 12.99
N GLU A 35 3.12 -12.41 14.31
CA GLU A 35 4.34 -12.19 15.08
C GLU A 35 5.28 -13.40 15.06
N LYS A 36 4.72 -14.61 15.21
CA LYS A 36 5.47 -15.86 15.34
C LYS A 36 5.95 -16.43 13.99
N ILE A 37 5.13 -16.37 12.94
CA ILE A 37 5.34 -17.08 11.68
C ILE A 37 5.82 -16.14 10.58
N ILE A 38 5.18 -14.97 10.45
CA ILE A 38 5.45 -14.03 9.35
C ILE A 38 6.67 -13.17 9.68
N MET A 39 6.66 -12.50 10.82
CA MET A 39 7.66 -11.47 11.14
C MET A 39 9.12 -11.96 11.22
N PRO A 40 9.46 -13.23 11.52
CA PRO A 40 10.84 -13.72 11.42
C PRO A 40 11.39 -13.79 9.98
N GLY A 41 10.53 -13.92 8.97
CA GLY A 41 10.91 -13.96 7.56
C GLY A 41 10.79 -12.63 6.83
N VAL A 42 10.28 -11.59 7.49
CA VAL A 42 10.16 -10.26 6.89
C VAL A 42 11.54 -9.62 6.76
N THR A 43 11.87 -9.17 5.54
CA THR A 43 12.95 -8.20 5.35
C THR A 43 12.45 -6.83 5.83
N HIS A 44 13.16 -6.23 6.79
CA HIS A 44 12.71 -4.99 7.43
C HIS A 44 13.14 -3.76 6.64
N TRP A 45 12.41 -3.45 5.56
CA TRP A 45 12.63 -2.29 4.70
C TRP A 45 12.58 -0.94 5.45
N HIS A 46 11.75 -0.83 6.49
CA HIS A 46 11.67 0.35 7.35
C HIS A 46 12.78 0.44 8.41
N SER A 47 13.72 -0.50 8.44
CA SER A 47 14.84 -0.40 9.37
C SER A 47 15.71 0.82 9.02
N PRO A 48 16.17 1.61 10.01
CA PRO A 48 17.13 2.70 9.76
C PRO A 48 18.49 2.21 9.26
N ARG A 49 18.69 0.88 9.21
CA ARG A 49 19.91 0.21 8.73
C ARG A 49 19.71 -0.52 7.39
N PHE A 50 18.57 -0.33 6.73
CA PHE A 50 18.32 -0.90 5.40
C PHE A 50 18.80 0.10 4.33
N HIS A 51 19.81 -0.28 3.55
CA HIS A 51 20.45 0.56 2.53
C HIS A 51 20.54 -0.12 1.16
N ALA A 52 19.78 -1.19 0.93
CA ALA A 52 19.70 -1.86 -0.37
C ALA A 52 18.60 -1.22 -1.24
N TYR A 53 18.74 -1.34 -2.57
CA TYR A 53 17.74 -0.88 -3.54
C TYR A 53 17.35 0.61 -3.37
N PHE A 54 16.05 0.92 -3.49
CA PHE A 54 15.47 2.24 -3.21
C PHE A 54 14.59 2.16 -1.94
N PRO A 55 14.58 3.21 -1.10
CA PRO A 55 13.81 3.20 0.14
C PRO A 55 12.30 3.17 -0.15
N THR A 56 11.57 2.40 0.65
CA THR A 56 10.11 2.46 0.66
C THR A 56 9.67 3.74 1.36
N ALA A 57 9.29 4.76 0.60
CA ALA A 57 8.69 5.97 1.15
C ALA A 57 7.38 5.60 1.85
N ASN A 58 7.31 5.84 3.16
CA ASN A 58 6.10 5.61 3.94
C ASN A 58 6.04 6.65 5.06
N SER A 59 4.83 7.06 5.43
CA SER A 59 4.59 8.06 6.46
C SER A 59 3.34 7.71 7.25
N TYR A 60 3.24 8.22 8.48
CA TYR A 60 2.05 8.00 9.30
C TYR A 60 0.75 8.44 8.59
N PRO A 61 0.67 9.62 7.94
CA PRO A 61 -0.51 10.00 7.17
C PRO A 61 -0.85 9.03 6.03
N ALA A 62 0.16 8.50 5.34
CA ALA A 62 -0.06 7.56 4.24
C ALA A 62 -0.69 6.24 4.75
N ILE A 63 -0.22 5.72 5.89
CA ILE A 63 -0.77 4.50 6.51
C ILE A 63 -2.23 4.70 6.90
N VAL A 64 -2.55 5.83 7.55
CA VAL A 64 -3.92 6.13 7.97
C VAL A 64 -4.85 6.33 6.75
N ALA A 65 -4.36 6.98 5.69
CA ALA A 65 -5.11 7.14 4.45
C ALA A 65 -5.39 5.80 3.77
N ASP A 66 -4.43 4.89 3.75
CA ASP A 66 -4.59 3.53 3.20
C ASP A 66 -5.61 2.71 3.99
N MET A 67 -5.55 2.77 5.33
CA MET A 67 -6.57 2.16 6.20
C MET A 67 -7.97 2.72 5.94
N LEU A 68 -8.10 4.04 5.76
CA LEU A 68 -9.38 4.69 5.46
C LEU A 68 -9.89 4.28 4.08
N SER A 69 -9.01 4.23 3.07
CA SER A 69 -9.34 3.76 1.73
C SER A 69 -9.86 2.32 1.76
N GLY A 70 -9.16 1.43 2.48
CA GLY A 70 -9.58 0.04 2.68
C GLY A 70 -10.91 -0.10 3.43
N ALA A 71 -11.19 0.79 4.40
CA ALA A 71 -12.46 0.80 5.13
C ALA A 71 -13.63 1.30 4.27
N ILE A 72 -13.41 2.27 3.39
CA ILE A 72 -14.42 2.77 2.45
C ILE A 72 -14.68 1.73 1.34
N ALA A 73 -13.65 1.00 0.93
CA ALA A 73 -13.71 0.00 -0.13
C ALA A 73 -14.36 0.52 -1.43
N CYS A 74 -14.08 1.77 -1.82
CA CYS A 74 -14.60 2.34 -3.07
C CYS A 74 -14.00 1.61 -4.26
N ILE A 75 -14.83 1.32 -5.28
CA ILE A 75 -14.35 0.78 -6.55
C ILE A 75 -14.39 1.91 -7.58
N GLY A 76 -13.21 2.30 -8.05
CA GLY A 76 -13.02 3.52 -8.81
C GLY A 76 -13.37 3.48 -10.30
N PHE A 77 -13.41 2.32 -10.97
CA PHE A 77 -13.24 2.12 -12.43
C PHE A 77 -13.99 3.04 -13.43
N THR A 78 -15.00 3.78 -13.00
CA THR A 78 -15.59 4.90 -13.75
C THR A 78 -15.93 6.04 -12.80
N TRP A 79 -16.01 7.26 -13.31
CA TRP A 79 -16.42 8.42 -12.52
C TRP A 79 -17.74 8.19 -11.75
N ILE A 80 -18.74 7.57 -12.37
CA ILE A 80 -20.04 7.31 -11.72
C ILE A 80 -19.95 6.25 -10.61
N ALA A 81 -18.98 5.32 -10.67
CA ALA A 81 -18.80 4.30 -9.65
C ALA A 81 -18.25 4.90 -8.35
N SER A 82 -17.40 5.93 -8.44
CA SER A 82 -17.00 6.72 -7.28
C SER A 82 -16.50 8.12 -7.68
N PRO A 83 -17.39 9.12 -7.68
CA PRO A 83 -17.03 10.49 -8.05
C PRO A 83 -15.95 11.06 -7.14
N ALA A 84 -16.06 10.85 -5.83
CA ALA A 84 -15.09 11.34 -4.87
C ALA A 84 -13.69 10.76 -5.08
N CYS A 85 -13.59 9.45 -5.40
CA CYS A 85 -12.29 8.81 -5.66
C CYS A 85 -11.65 9.41 -6.94
N THR A 86 -12.45 9.62 -8.01
CA THR A 86 -11.96 10.20 -9.26
C THR A 86 -11.56 11.68 -9.13
N GLU A 87 -12.43 12.52 -8.53
CA GLU A 87 -12.17 13.96 -8.38
C GLU A 87 -10.97 14.22 -7.47
N LEU A 88 -10.83 13.47 -6.38
CA LEU A 88 -9.71 13.64 -5.46
C LEU A 88 -8.38 13.25 -6.13
N GLU A 89 -8.36 12.17 -6.93
CA GLU A 89 -7.18 11.76 -7.68
C GLU A 89 -6.70 12.86 -8.63
N VAL A 90 -7.61 13.46 -9.39
CA VAL A 90 -7.32 14.59 -10.29
C VAL A 90 -6.67 15.75 -9.51
N VAL A 91 -7.24 16.13 -8.37
CA VAL A 91 -6.72 17.23 -7.56
C VAL A 91 -5.32 16.92 -7.00
N MET A 92 -5.10 15.69 -6.52
CA MET A 92 -3.79 15.28 -5.98
C MET A 92 -2.71 15.24 -7.07
N LEU A 93 -3.02 14.71 -8.26
CA LEU A 93 -2.09 14.68 -9.39
C LEU A 93 -1.74 16.09 -9.87
N ASP A 94 -2.71 17.00 -9.87
CA ASP A 94 -2.46 18.40 -10.16
C ASP A 94 -1.55 19.07 -9.13
N TRP A 95 -1.73 18.78 -7.84
CA TRP A 95 -0.84 19.28 -6.79
C TRP A 95 0.58 18.74 -6.99
N LEU A 96 0.73 17.45 -7.31
CA LEU A 96 2.02 16.84 -7.60
C LEU A 96 2.68 17.47 -8.84
N GLY A 97 1.94 17.61 -9.94
CA GLY A 97 2.45 18.21 -11.17
C GLY A 97 2.92 19.65 -10.95
N LYS A 98 2.20 20.42 -10.13
CA LYS A 98 2.61 21.78 -9.72
C LYS A 98 3.88 21.77 -8.86
N MET A 99 4.00 20.84 -7.90
CA MET A 99 5.21 20.69 -7.07
C MET A 99 6.45 20.29 -7.88
N LEU A 100 6.25 19.57 -8.99
CA LEU A 100 7.29 19.20 -9.95
C LEU A 100 7.54 20.26 -11.03
N GLU A 101 6.83 21.39 -10.98
CA GLU A 101 6.89 22.46 -11.97
C GLU A 101 6.64 21.98 -13.41
N LEU A 102 5.75 21.00 -13.58
CA LEU A 102 5.40 20.51 -14.91
C LEU A 102 4.70 21.60 -15.74
N PRO A 103 4.88 21.59 -17.08
CA PRO A 103 4.12 22.46 -17.97
C PRO A 103 2.61 22.32 -17.77
N LYS A 104 1.87 23.41 -17.97
CA LYS A 104 0.41 23.45 -17.71
C LYS A 104 -0.35 22.41 -18.53
N GLU A 105 0.16 22.05 -19.70
CA GLU A 105 -0.38 21.04 -20.59
C GLU A 105 -0.50 19.65 -19.92
N PHE A 106 0.27 19.40 -18.86
CA PHE A 106 0.21 18.17 -18.07
C PHE A 106 -0.77 18.24 -16.89
N LEU A 107 -1.31 19.43 -16.57
CA LEU A 107 -2.23 19.62 -15.44
C LEU A 107 -3.67 19.51 -15.93
N ALA A 108 -4.50 18.73 -15.23
CA ALA A 108 -5.92 18.58 -15.52
C ALA A 108 -6.68 19.92 -15.36
N SER A 109 -6.28 20.76 -14.38
CA SER A 109 -6.87 22.10 -14.20
C SER A 109 -6.58 23.10 -15.32
N SER A 110 -5.74 22.76 -16.31
CA SER A 110 -5.45 23.65 -17.43
C SER A 110 -6.56 23.76 -18.47
N GLY A 111 -7.56 22.85 -18.43
CA GLY A 111 -8.58 22.72 -19.48
C GLY A 111 -8.03 22.20 -20.82
N GLY A 112 -6.74 21.79 -20.84
CA GLY A 112 -6.11 21.14 -21.97
C GLY A 112 -6.52 19.66 -22.14
N LYS A 113 -5.93 18.99 -23.13
CA LYS A 113 -6.18 17.56 -23.41
C LYS A 113 -5.27 16.61 -22.62
N GLY A 114 -4.38 17.14 -21.77
CA GLY A 114 -3.48 16.37 -20.91
C GLY A 114 -4.03 16.23 -19.49
N GLY A 115 -3.22 15.69 -18.57
CA GLY A 115 -3.64 15.45 -17.18
C GLY A 115 -4.62 14.27 -17.03
N GLY A 116 -4.62 13.33 -17.99
CA GLY A 116 -5.46 12.15 -17.95
C GLY A 116 -5.18 11.29 -16.72
N VAL A 117 -6.26 10.81 -16.10
CA VAL A 117 -6.25 9.93 -14.93
C VAL A 117 -6.06 8.48 -15.39
N ILE A 118 -5.25 7.71 -14.66
CA ILE A 118 -5.05 6.27 -14.88
C ILE A 118 -5.81 5.57 -13.77
N GLN A 119 -7.05 5.21 -14.03
CA GLN A 119 -7.63 4.08 -13.30
C GLN A 119 -7.17 2.78 -13.93
#